data_AF-A0A2W5D4J4-F1
#
_entry.id   AF-A0A2W5D4J4-F1
#
_cell.length_a   1.000
_cell.length_b   1.000
_cell.length_c   1.000
_cell.angle_alpha   90.00
_cell.angle_beta   90.00
_cell.angle_gamma   90.00
#
_symmetry.space_group_name_H-M   'P 1'
#
loop_
_entity.id
_entity.type
_entity.pdbx_description
1 polymer ?
#
loop_
_entity_poly.entity_id
_entity_poly.type
_entity_poly.pdbx_seq_one_letter_code
_entity_poly.pdbx_strand_id
1 'polypeptide(L)' 'MADLAMVFHWGPVEMNPLALSELMEWRERARTRWEKNHGQ' A
#
# COMPACT_ATOMS: atom_id res chain seq x y z
N MET A 1 2.38 -3.66 -5.51
CA MET A 1 3.30 -4.00 -4.39
C MET A 1 4.26 -2.85 -4.11
N ALA A 2 4.93 -2.28 -5.13
CA ALA A 2 5.79 -1.12 -4.96
C ALA A 2 5.08 0.10 -4.32
N ASP A 3 3.81 0.31 -4.62
CA ASP A 3 3.00 1.42 -4.09
C ASP A 3 2.84 1.32 -2.56
N LEU A 4 2.70 0.10 -2.03
CA LEU A 4 2.61 -0.16 -0.60
C LEU A 4 3.96 0.02 0.10
N ALA A 5 5.04 -0.46 -0.52
CA ALA A 5 6.39 -0.28 0.01
C ALA A 5 6.76 1.21 0.08
N MET A 6 6.35 2.02 -0.89
CA MET A 6 6.63 3.46 -0.90
C MET A 6 5.75 4.27 0.06
N VAL A 7 4.47 3.91 0.22
CA VAL A 7 3.55 4.65 1.11
C VAL A 7 3.68 4.23 2.57
N PHE A 8 3.97 2.95 2.84
CA PHE A 8 4.00 2.39 4.19
C PHE A 8 5.40 1.94 4.64
N HIS A 9 6.43 2.07 3.81
CA HIS A 9 7.79 1.55 4.08
C HIS A 9 7.82 0.04 4.36
N TRP A 10 6.79 -0.69 3.90
CA TRP A 10 6.65 -2.12 4.17
C TRP A 10 7.67 -2.96 3.43
N GLY A 11 8.34 -3.83 4.17
CA GLY A 11 9.28 -4.81 3.63
C GLY A 11 8.57 -6.03 3.03
N PRO A 12 9.27 -6.86 2.22
CA PRO A 12 8.72 -8.09 1.66
C PRO A 12 8.22 -9.08 2.75
N VAL A 13 8.78 -9.01 3.96
CA VAL A 13 8.33 -9.80 5.12
C VAL A 13 6.96 -9.40 5.65
N GLU A 14 6.55 -8.13 5.47
CA GLU A 14 5.23 -7.65 5.88
C GLU A 14 4.17 -7.96 4.84
N MET A 15 4.57 -8.08 3.57
CA MET A 15 3.66 -8.47 2.47
C MET A 15 3.46 -9.99 2.38
N ASN A 16 4.43 -10.79 2.82
CA ASN A 16 4.40 -12.25 2.74
C ASN A 16 3.27 -12.94 3.57
N PRO A 17 2.94 -12.49 4.80
CA PRO A 17 1.81 -13.06 5.55
C PRO A 17 0.45 -12.50 5.13
N LEU A 18 0.40 -11.41 4.36
CA LEU A 18 -0.86 -10.79 3.95
C LEU A 18 -1.47 -11.54 2.76
N ALA A 19 -2.75 -11.88 2.87
CA ALA A 19 -3.50 -12.47 1.77
C ALA A 19 -3.64 -11.49 0.60
N LEU A 20 -3.79 -12.00 -0.62
CA LEU A 20 -3.91 -11.17 -1.82
C LEU A 20 -5.06 -10.15 -1.72
N SER A 21 -6.18 -10.53 -1.07
CA SER A 21 -7.33 -9.66 -0.81
C SER A 21 -6.99 -8.50 0.12
N GLU A 22 -6.22 -8.76 1.18
CA GLU A 22 -5.73 -7.72 2.10
C GLU A 22 -4.78 -6.76 1.37
N LEU A 23 -3.86 -7.30 0.55
CA LEU A 23 -2.95 -6.48 -0.26
C LEU A 23 -3.70 -5.57 -1.25
N MET A 24 -4.80 -6.04 -1.83
CA MET A 24 -5.67 -5.23 -2.69
C MET A 24 -6.35 -4.10 -1.91
N GLU A 25 -6.86 -4.38 -0.71
CA GLU A 25 -7.49 -3.36 0.14
C GLU A 25 -6.47 -2.29 0.60
N TRP A 26 -5.28 -2.72 1.00
CA TRP A 26 -4.19 -1.82 1.34
C TRP A 26 -3.74 -0.97 0.15
N ARG A 27 -3.69 -1.54 -1.07
CA ARG A 27 -3.34 -0.77 -2.29
C ARG A 27 -4.34 0.35 -2.54
N GLU A 28 -5.63 0.09 -2.34
CA GLU A 28 -6.69 1.09 -2.51
C GLU A 28 -6.55 2.24 -1.49
N ARG A 29 -6.24 1.89 -0.23
CA ARG A 29 -5.96 2.88 0.83
C ARG A 29 -4.70 3.68 0.55
N ALA A 30 -3.62 3.04 0.13
CA ALA A 30 -2.38 3.72 -0.27
C ALA A 30 -2.63 4.71 -1.40
N ARG A 31 -3.34 4.29 -2.45
CA ARG A 31 -3.71 5.15 -3.59
C ARG A 31 -4.50 6.37 -3.13
N THR A 32 -5.58 6.16 -2.37
CA THR A 32 -6.41 7.25 -1.84
C THR A 32 -5.59 8.22 -0.97
N ARG A 33 -4.67 7.70 -0.16
CA ARG A 33 -3.78 8.51 0.68
C ARG A 33 -2.76 9.26 -0.15
N TRP A 34 -2.21 8.63 -1.19
CA TRP A 34 -1.23 9.24 -2.08
C TRP A 34 -1.85 10.37 -2.88
N GLU A 35 -3.04 10.18 -3.44
CA GLU A 35 -3.85 11.21 -4.10
C GLU A 35 -4.17 12.38 -3.15
N LYS A 36 -4.60 12.08 -1.91
CA LYS A 36 -4.86 13.14 -0.91
C LYS A 36 -3.59 13.89 -0.48
N ASN A 37 -2.44 13.21 -0.40
CA ASN A 37 -1.19 13.79 0.07
C ASN A 37 -0.46 14.55 -1.06
N HIS A 38 -0.63 14.13 -2.31
CA HIS A 38 -0.12 14.81 -3.51
C HIS A 38 -1.15 15.76 -4.12
N GLY A 39 -2.19 16.12 -3.36
CA GLY A 39 -3.24 17.04 -3.79
C GLY A 39 -2.65 18.39 -4.20
N GLN A 40 -2.74 18.64 -5.51
CA GLN A 40 -2.76 19.98 -6.11
C GLN A 40 -4.00 20.77 -5.65
#